data_AF-A0A970K2X7-F1
#
_entry.id   AF-A0A970K2X7-F1
#
_cell.length_a   1.000
_cell.length_b   1.000
_cell.length_c   1.000
_cell.angle_alpha   90.00
_cell.angle_beta   90.00
_cell.angle_gamma   90.00
#
_symmetry.space_group_name_H-M   'P 1'
#
loop_
_entity.id
_entity.type
_entity.pdbx_description
1 polymer ?
#
loop_
_entity_poly.entity_id
_entity_poly.type
_entity_poly.pdbx_seq_one_letter_code
_entity_poly.pdbx_strand_id
1 'polypeptide(L)'
;MTISLSLLSVAALLTVNSGVLATMSSFITGGESPVPEISDIPDISDTNPAEPHTGESEPSADEPPFEQDIVFAKPSQLKGVWLKAGADYYLKESDSGEAVRAQIDAAFEKIAEWGFNTVVVPVSVGGKMLFPYNDGQEIVIKDHDGSRFDPLYYILERARDRGVFTYGV
;
A
#
# COMPACT_ATOMS: atom_id res chain seq x y z
N MET A 1 -20.57 -12.68 -56.60
CA MET A 1 -20.84 -11.30 -56.14
C MET A 1 -19.77 -10.97 -55.13
N THR A 2 -18.72 -10.28 -55.56
CA THR A 2 -17.61 -9.80 -54.75
C THR A 2 -17.94 -8.43 -54.16
N ILE A 3 -17.08 -7.93 -53.25
CA ILE A 3 -17.05 -6.58 -52.61
C ILE A 3 -17.69 -6.62 -51.20
N SER A 4 -17.06 -6.20 -50.09
CA SER A 4 -15.77 -5.57 -49.83
C SER A 4 -15.34 -5.84 -48.38
N LEU A 5 -14.04 -6.01 -48.17
CA LEU A 5 -13.41 -6.04 -46.84
C LEU A 5 -13.02 -4.61 -46.46
N SER A 6 -13.67 -4.03 -45.47
CA SER A 6 -13.30 -2.71 -44.93
C SER A 6 -12.59 -2.91 -43.59
N LEU A 7 -11.25 -2.98 -43.61
CA LEU A 7 -10.45 -2.76 -42.41
C LEU A 7 -10.51 -1.27 -42.06
N LEU A 8 -11.20 -0.93 -40.98
CA LEU A 8 -11.16 0.41 -40.41
C LEU A 8 -10.06 0.43 -39.34
N SER A 9 -8.83 0.78 -39.74
CA SER A 9 -7.75 1.07 -38.79
C SER A 9 -8.00 2.43 -38.15
N VAL A 10 -8.48 2.43 -36.91
CA VAL A 10 -8.49 3.63 -36.06
C VAL A 10 -7.18 3.66 -35.28
N ALA A 11 -6.22 4.42 -35.78
CA ALA A 11 -5.01 4.77 -35.04
C ALA A 11 -5.39 5.81 -33.97
N ALA A 12 -5.49 5.40 -32.71
CA ALA A 12 -5.62 6.31 -31.60
C ALA A 12 -4.25 6.96 -31.32
N LEU A 13 -4.15 8.25 -31.60
CA LEU A 13 -2.99 9.10 -31.32
C LEU A 13 -2.77 9.18 -29.80
N LEU A 14 -1.65 8.65 -29.31
CA LEU A 14 -1.16 8.90 -27.95
C LEU A 14 -0.64 10.34 -27.88
N THR A 15 -1.49 11.27 -27.40
CA THR A 15 -1.04 12.63 -27.07
C THR A 15 -0.28 12.57 -25.75
N VAL A 16 1.05 12.53 -25.88
CA VAL A 16 2.01 12.73 -24.80
C VAL A 16 1.89 14.17 -24.31
N ASN A 17 1.27 14.39 -23.15
CA ASN A 17 1.33 15.70 -22.50
C ASN A 17 2.69 15.85 -21.80
N SER A 18 3.70 16.27 -22.57
CA SER A 18 5.00 16.72 -22.07
C SER A 18 4.90 18.19 -21.67
N GLY A 19 4.73 18.46 -20.37
CA GLY A 19 4.89 19.77 -19.75
C GLY A 19 4.72 19.59 -18.23
N VAL A 20 5.63 19.95 -17.34
CA VAL A 20 6.70 20.95 -17.37
C VAL A 20 7.90 20.38 -16.58
N LEU A 21 9.04 20.26 -17.25
CA LEU A 21 10.36 20.10 -16.65
C LEU A 21 10.98 21.50 -16.61
N ALA A 22 11.18 22.08 -15.42
CA ALA A 22 12.29 22.96 -15.05
C ALA A 22 12.03 23.75 -13.74
N THR A 23 13.09 23.87 -12.93
CA THR A 23 13.34 24.95 -11.94
C THR A 23 12.66 24.72 -10.56
N MET A 24 13.32 24.35 -9.46
CA MET A 24 14.57 24.91 -8.91
C MET A 24 15.43 23.86 -8.19
N SER A 25 16.67 23.73 -8.63
CA SER A 25 17.79 23.27 -7.80
C SER A 25 18.39 24.52 -7.15
N SER A 26 18.17 24.76 -5.85
CA SER A 26 18.94 25.76 -5.12
C SER A 26 18.77 25.68 -3.59
N PHE A 27 19.26 24.61 -2.93
CA PHE A 27 19.60 24.65 -1.49
C PHE A 27 20.71 23.63 -1.15
N ILE A 28 21.82 23.63 -1.90
CA ILE A 28 23.06 22.95 -1.49
C ILE A 28 24.21 23.91 -1.75
N THR A 29 24.60 24.63 -0.69
CA THR A 29 25.93 25.20 -0.35
C THR A 29 25.63 26.00 0.92
N GLY A 30 25.89 25.51 2.12
CA GLY A 30 27.25 25.33 2.66
C GLY A 30 27.57 26.54 3.54
N GLY A 31 27.28 26.45 4.83
CA GLY A 31 27.61 27.45 5.86
C GLY A 31 27.50 26.82 7.25
N GLU A 32 28.59 26.93 8.01
CA GLU A 32 28.94 26.23 9.26
C GLU A 32 27.95 26.38 10.45
N SER A 33 27.76 25.26 11.18
CA SER A 33 27.57 24.98 12.64
C SER A 33 26.97 26.04 13.61
N PRO A 34 26.30 25.63 14.73
CA PRO A 34 26.70 24.49 15.59
C PRO A 34 25.59 23.55 16.09
N VAL A 35 26.08 22.38 16.51
CA VAL A 35 25.42 21.30 17.25
C VAL A 35 24.85 21.82 18.58
N PRO A 36 23.60 21.50 18.95
CA PRO A 36 23.15 21.69 20.33
C PRO A 36 23.74 20.58 21.22
N GLU A 37 24.52 21.01 22.20
CA GLU A 37 25.11 20.19 23.25
C GLU A 37 24.06 19.43 24.07
N ILE A 38 24.43 18.20 24.41
CA ILE A 38 23.87 17.42 25.51
C ILE A 38 24.46 18.00 26.81
N SER A 39 23.63 18.42 27.76
CA SER A 39 23.98 18.33 29.19
C SER A 39 22.75 18.54 30.09
N ASP A 40 22.83 17.89 31.25
CA ASP A 40 22.00 17.97 32.46
C ASP A 40 20.81 16.99 32.40
N ILE A 41 20.67 15.98 33.28
CA ILE A 41 20.87 15.89 34.75
C ILE A 41 20.83 14.36 35.14
N PRO A 42 21.33 13.85 36.28
CA PRO A 42 22.63 13.97 36.95
C PRO A 42 23.33 12.59 37.17
N ASP A 43 24.61 12.68 37.50
CA ASP A 43 25.52 11.63 38.00
C ASP A 43 25.12 11.17 39.41
N ILE A 44 24.91 9.86 39.60
CA ILE A 44 24.78 9.22 40.92
C ILE A 44 26.08 8.48 41.24
N SER A 45 26.98 9.15 41.95
CA SER A 45 28.15 8.53 42.57
C SER A 45 27.92 8.39 44.08
N ASP A 46 28.23 7.19 44.57
CA ASP A 46 28.01 6.60 45.90
C ASP A 46 28.39 7.41 47.15
N THR A 47 27.66 7.21 48.27
CA THR A 47 28.22 6.69 49.56
C THR A 47 27.15 6.43 50.67
N ASN A 48 27.25 5.23 51.26
CA ASN A 48 26.55 4.53 52.38
C ASN A 48 26.57 5.28 53.77
N PRO A 49 26.07 4.79 54.95
CA PRO A 49 25.32 3.56 55.32
C PRO A 49 24.19 3.66 56.39
N ALA A 50 23.26 2.68 56.44
CA ALA A 50 22.82 1.98 57.68
C ALA A 50 21.77 0.87 57.40
N GLU A 51 21.95 -0.26 58.07
CA GLU A 51 21.36 -1.61 57.91
C GLU A 51 19.87 -1.79 58.34
N PRO A 52 19.37 -3.03 58.53
CA PRO A 52 18.84 -3.98 57.55
C PRO A 52 17.33 -4.25 57.83
N HIS A 53 16.70 -5.27 57.21
CA HIS A 53 15.70 -6.20 57.79
C HIS A 53 14.74 -6.78 56.73
N THR A 54 15.00 -8.06 56.40
CA THR A 54 14.04 -9.16 56.22
C THR A 54 12.86 -9.03 55.25
N GLY A 55 13.04 -9.67 54.08
CA GLY A 55 12.19 -10.78 53.63
C GLY A 55 10.86 -10.45 52.97
N GLU A 56 10.88 -10.29 51.64
CA GLU A 56 9.72 -10.57 50.79
C GLU A 56 10.20 -11.01 49.41
N SER A 57 9.53 -12.03 48.85
CA SER A 57 9.87 -12.78 47.65
C SER A 57 10.26 -11.88 46.47
N GLU A 58 11.41 -12.14 45.86
CA GLU A 58 11.77 -11.56 44.57
C GLU A 58 10.70 -11.97 43.52
N PRO A 59 10.04 -11.02 42.84
CA PRO A 59 9.33 -11.36 41.63
C PRO A 59 10.39 -11.82 40.62
N SER A 60 10.18 -13.00 40.04
CA SER A 60 11.00 -13.57 38.97
C SER A 60 11.37 -12.45 37.99
N ALA A 61 12.67 -12.24 37.81
CA ALA A 61 13.21 -11.25 36.89
C ALA A 61 12.42 -11.31 35.58
N ASP A 62 11.83 -10.17 35.22
CA ASP A 62 11.18 -9.95 33.93
C ASP A 62 12.14 -10.45 32.84
N GLU A 63 11.74 -11.52 32.16
CA GLU A 63 12.42 -11.98 30.96
C GLU A 63 12.39 -10.77 30.00
N PRO A 64 13.55 -10.27 29.53
CA PRO A 64 13.57 -9.08 28.70
C PRO A 64 12.67 -9.33 27.49
N PRO A 65 11.83 -8.35 27.09
CA PRO A 65 10.92 -8.54 25.97
C PRO A 65 11.76 -8.98 24.77
N PHE A 66 11.45 -10.16 24.22
CA PHE A 66 12.08 -10.63 23.00
C PHE A 66 11.88 -9.55 21.93
N GLU A 67 12.95 -8.85 21.58
CA GLU A 67 12.99 -7.95 20.43
C GLU A 67 12.83 -8.81 19.18
N GLN A 68 11.58 -9.09 18.79
CA GLN A 68 11.31 -9.72 17.51
C GLN A 68 11.59 -8.69 16.43
N ASP A 69 12.64 -8.93 15.63
CA ASP A 69 12.89 -8.16 14.43
C ASP A 69 11.62 -8.09 13.58
N ILE A 70 11.16 -6.87 13.28
CA ILE A 70 9.97 -6.67 12.44
C ILE A 70 10.33 -7.09 11.01
N VAL A 71 9.90 -8.29 10.61
CA VAL A 71 10.11 -8.80 9.24
C VAL A 71 8.95 -8.36 8.35
N PHE A 72 9.19 -7.34 7.51
CA PHE A 72 8.23 -6.92 6.50
C PHE A 72 8.20 -7.89 5.32
N ALA A 73 7.00 -8.25 4.87
CA ALA A 73 6.80 -8.96 3.61
C ALA A 73 7.25 -8.07 2.44
N LYS A 74 8.31 -8.48 1.75
CA LYS A 74 8.83 -7.80 0.57
C LYS A 74 9.33 -8.79 -0.47
N PRO A 75 9.20 -8.47 -1.77
CA PRO A 75 9.86 -9.25 -2.81
C PRO A 75 11.40 -9.10 -2.69
N SER A 76 12.13 -10.10 -3.19
CA SER A 76 13.59 -10.01 -3.35
C SER A 76 14.00 -8.97 -4.40
N GLN A 77 13.21 -8.86 -5.47
CA GLN A 77 13.32 -7.83 -6.51
C GLN A 77 11.92 -7.31 -6.83
N LEU A 78 11.72 -5.99 -6.77
CA LEU A 78 10.42 -5.38 -7.03
C LEU A 78 10.08 -5.41 -8.52
N LYS A 79 9.01 -6.10 -8.88
CA LYS A 79 8.33 -6.00 -10.18
C LYS A 79 6.89 -5.59 -9.90
N GLY A 80 6.72 -4.30 -9.61
CA GLY A 80 5.46 -3.69 -9.22
C GLY A 80 4.63 -3.19 -10.39
N VAL A 81 3.32 -3.27 -10.26
CA VAL A 81 2.36 -2.63 -11.15
C VAL A 81 1.23 -1.99 -10.35
N TRP A 82 0.65 -0.92 -10.87
CA TRP A 82 -0.54 -0.31 -10.31
C TRP A 82 -1.78 -1.14 -10.68
N LEU A 83 -2.66 -1.36 -9.72
CA LEU A 83 -3.98 -1.93 -9.94
C LEU A 83 -5.02 -0.91 -9.47
N LYS A 84 -5.59 -0.14 -10.39
CA LYS A 84 -6.38 1.07 -10.12
C LYS A 84 -7.85 0.87 -10.47
N ALA A 85 -8.73 1.23 -9.54
CA ALA A 85 -10.13 1.40 -9.83
C ALA A 85 -10.34 2.52 -10.87
N GLY A 86 -11.29 2.35 -11.79
CA GLY A 86 -11.56 3.25 -12.92
C GLY A 86 -10.59 3.09 -14.10
N ALA A 87 -9.60 2.20 -14.02
CA ALA A 87 -8.68 1.92 -15.13
C ALA A 87 -8.49 0.41 -15.37
N ASP A 88 -8.30 -0.37 -14.31
CA ASP A 88 -8.05 -1.81 -14.38
C ASP A 88 -9.23 -2.65 -13.89
N TYR A 89 -9.98 -2.11 -12.92
CA TYR A 89 -11.23 -2.68 -12.40
C TYR A 89 -12.17 -1.54 -11.99
N TYR A 90 -13.43 -1.87 -11.69
CA TYR A 90 -14.48 -0.87 -11.44
C TYR A 90 -14.48 0.19 -12.54
N LEU A 91 -14.60 -0.28 -13.78
CA LEU A 91 -14.45 0.54 -14.99
C LEU A 91 -15.64 1.48 -15.19
N LYS A 92 -16.80 1.13 -14.65
CA LYS A 92 -18.00 1.96 -14.65
C LYS A 92 -18.57 2.01 -13.25
N GLU A 93 -19.12 3.17 -12.88
CA GLU A 93 -19.80 3.36 -11.58
C GLU A 93 -21.02 2.43 -11.40
N SER A 94 -21.57 1.90 -12.50
CA SER A 94 -22.68 0.97 -12.51
C SER A 94 -22.27 -0.50 -12.52
N ASP A 95 -20.98 -0.82 -12.47
CA ASP A 95 -20.52 -2.22 -12.48
C ASP A 95 -20.99 -2.93 -11.21
N SER A 96 -21.55 -4.14 -11.38
CA SER A 96 -21.90 -5.01 -10.27
C SER A 96 -20.65 -5.64 -9.66
N GLY A 97 -20.76 -6.19 -8.45
CA GLY A 97 -19.66 -6.89 -7.80
C GLY A 97 -19.12 -8.05 -8.65
N GLU A 98 -19.98 -8.78 -9.38
CA GLU A 98 -19.54 -9.86 -10.28
C GLU A 98 -18.75 -9.32 -11.48
N ALA A 99 -19.17 -8.17 -12.03
CA ALA A 99 -18.45 -7.52 -13.11
C ALA A 99 -17.06 -7.04 -12.63
N VAL A 100 -17.00 -6.42 -11.46
CA VAL A 100 -15.73 -5.97 -10.86
C VAL A 100 -14.83 -7.16 -10.53
N ARG A 101 -15.38 -8.26 -10.01
CA ARG A 101 -14.67 -9.52 -9.75
C ARG A 101 -14.00 -10.06 -11.02
N ALA A 102 -14.75 -10.13 -12.12
CA ALA A 102 -14.24 -10.59 -13.41
C ALA A 102 -13.13 -9.67 -13.97
N GLN A 103 -13.27 -8.35 -13.78
CA GLN A 103 -12.23 -7.39 -14.17
C GLN A 103 -10.94 -7.59 -13.36
N ILE A 104 -11.07 -7.79 -12.04
CA ILE A 104 -9.93 -8.10 -11.16
C ILE A 104 -9.25 -9.40 -11.59
N ASP A 105 -10.03 -10.45 -11.88
CA ASP A 105 -9.47 -11.72 -12.34
C ASP A 105 -8.68 -11.56 -13.66
N ALA A 106 -9.24 -10.85 -14.63
CA ALA A 106 -8.55 -10.54 -15.88
C ALA A 106 -7.27 -9.71 -15.67
N ALA A 107 -7.28 -8.76 -14.73
CA ALA A 107 -6.10 -7.99 -14.37
C ALA A 107 -5.02 -8.91 -13.76
N PHE A 108 -5.38 -9.84 -12.87
CA PHE A 108 -4.44 -10.80 -12.28
C PHE A 108 -3.88 -11.80 -13.29
N GLU A 109 -4.64 -12.18 -14.32
CA GLU A 109 -4.11 -12.95 -15.45
C GLU A 109 -3.02 -12.19 -16.19
N LYS A 110 -3.21 -10.88 -16.44
CA LYS A 110 -2.20 -10.03 -17.09
C LYS A 110 -0.98 -9.78 -16.21
N ILE A 111 -1.18 -9.58 -14.90
CA ILE A 111 -0.10 -9.48 -13.91
C ILE A 111 0.80 -10.72 -13.97
N ALA A 112 0.19 -11.91 -14.02
CA ALA A 112 0.92 -13.17 -14.12
C ALA A 112 1.61 -13.33 -15.49
N GLU A 113 0.90 -13.03 -16.59
CA GLU A 113 1.43 -13.11 -17.96
C GLU A 113 2.69 -12.25 -18.14
N TRP A 114 2.68 -11.04 -17.57
CA TRP A 114 3.81 -10.11 -17.64
C TRP A 114 4.87 -10.34 -16.54
N GLY A 115 4.60 -11.29 -15.63
CA GLY A 115 5.50 -11.68 -14.56
C GLY A 115 5.70 -10.63 -13.47
N PHE A 116 4.72 -9.76 -13.25
CA PHE A 116 4.72 -8.86 -12.09
C PHE A 116 4.55 -9.68 -10.81
N ASN A 117 5.26 -9.27 -9.75
CA ASN A 117 5.23 -9.96 -8.45
C ASN A 117 4.65 -9.11 -7.34
N THR A 118 4.28 -7.86 -7.63
CA THR A 118 3.76 -6.91 -6.65
C THR A 118 2.67 -6.06 -7.29
N VAL A 119 1.58 -5.84 -6.56
CA VAL A 119 0.53 -4.88 -6.93
C VAL A 119 0.48 -3.73 -5.93
N VAL A 120 0.35 -2.51 -6.46
CA VAL A 120 0.12 -1.29 -5.67
C VAL A 120 -1.32 -0.85 -5.94
N VAL A 121 -2.12 -0.79 -4.88
CA VAL A 121 -3.57 -0.65 -4.96
C VAL A 121 -3.98 0.64 -4.26
N PRO A 122 -4.45 1.66 -5.00
CA PRO A 122 -5.10 2.80 -4.38
C PRO A 122 -6.34 2.34 -3.62
N VAL A 123 -6.46 2.70 -2.35
CA VAL A 123 -7.61 2.31 -1.51
C VAL A 123 -8.83 3.21 -1.73
N SER A 124 -8.68 4.24 -2.56
CA SER A 124 -9.73 5.20 -2.92
C SER A 124 -9.73 5.52 -4.41
N VAL A 125 -10.89 5.97 -4.92
CA VAL A 125 -11.05 6.49 -6.28
C VAL A 125 -12.04 7.65 -6.25
N GLY A 126 -11.71 8.76 -6.94
CA GLY A 126 -12.55 9.96 -6.94
C GLY A 126 -12.78 10.56 -5.55
N GLY A 127 -11.85 10.37 -4.61
CA GLY A 127 -11.97 10.82 -3.21
C GLY A 127 -12.88 9.95 -2.34
N LYS A 128 -13.41 8.84 -2.87
CA LYS A 128 -14.23 7.88 -2.13
C LYS A 128 -13.48 6.59 -1.86
N MET A 129 -13.72 6.00 -0.69
CA MET A 129 -13.06 4.77 -0.24
C MET A 129 -13.66 3.54 -0.93
N LEU A 130 -12.81 2.58 -1.31
CA LEU A 130 -13.21 1.30 -1.92
C LEU A 130 -13.51 0.20 -0.90
N PHE A 131 -13.34 0.50 0.38
CA PHE A 131 -13.60 -0.38 1.51
C PHE A 131 -14.56 0.30 2.49
N PRO A 132 -15.17 -0.46 3.41
CA PRO A 132 -16.03 0.11 4.41
C PRO A 132 -15.33 1.14 5.30
N TYR A 133 -15.81 2.39 5.30
CA TYR A 133 -15.26 3.46 6.15
C TYR A 133 -16.40 4.27 6.79
N ASN A 134 -16.27 4.54 8.09
CA ASN A 134 -17.35 5.00 8.97
C ASN A 134 -17.71 6.51 8.83
N ASP A 135 -17.60 7.08 7.63
CA ASP A 135 -17.90 8.50 7.36
C ASP A 135 -18.86 8.73 6.17
N GLY A 136 -19.33 7.65 5.52
CA GLY A 136 -20.22 7.72 4.36
C GLY A 136 -19.54 8.11 3.03
N GLN A 137 -18.21 8.22 3.00
CA GLN A 137 -17.42 8.45 1.79
C GLN A 137 -17.04 7.15 1.07
N GLU A 138 -17.71 6.03 1.35
CA GLU A 138 -17.46 4.75 0.70
C GLU A 138 -18.19 4.61 -0.64
N ILE A 139 -17.60 3.82 -1.54
CA ILE A 139 -18.25 3.26 -2.71
C ILE A 139 -18.87 1.92 -2.29
N VAL A 140 -20.17 1.78 -2.49
CA VAL A 140 -20.89 0.54 -2.22
C VAL A 140 -21.09 -0.21 -3.53
N ILE A 141 -20.29 -1.23 -3.75
CA ILE A 141 -20.43 -2.15 -4.88
C ILE A 141 -21.29 -3.33 -4.43
N LYS A 142 -22.28 -3.69 -5.22
CA LYS A 142 -23.21 -4.80 -4.91
C LYS A 142 -23.23 -5.83 -6.02
N ASP A 143 -23.30 -7.08 -5.63
CA ASP A 143 -23.67 -8.19 -6.50
C ASP A 143 -25.16 -8.08 -6.89
N HIS A 144 -25.59 -8.84 -7.90
CA HIS A 144 -26.97 -8.82 -8.40
C HIS A 144 -28.01 -9.27 -7.36
N ASP A 145 -27.60 -10.07 -6.38
CA ASP A 145 -28.42 -10.48 -5.23
C ASP A 145 -28.54 -9.40 -4.13
N GLY A 146 -27.87 -8.26 -4.33
CA GLY A 146 -27.85 -7.13 -3.41
C GLY A 146 -26.81 -7.24 -2.29
N SER A 147 -26.04 -8.33 -2.21
CA SER A 147 -24.94 -8.46 -1.27
C SER A 147 -23.80 -7.49 -1.59
N ARG A 148 -23.06 -7.05 -0.56
CA ARG A 148 -21.95 -6.11 -0.74
C ARG A 148 -20.71 -6.87 -1.21
N PHE A 149 -20.06 -6.35 -2.25
CA PHE A 149 -18.76 -6.83 -2.71
C PHE A 149 -17.65 -5.88 -2.23
N ASP A 150 -16.62 -6.44 -1.60
CA ASP A 150 -15.41 -5.71 -1.20
C ASP A 150 -14.27 -6.01 -2.21
N PRO A 151 -13.96 -5.06 -3.11
CA PRO A 151 -12.94 -5.29 -4.13
C PRO A 151 -11.53 -5.37 -3.52
N LEU A 152 -11.23 -4.66 -2.43
CA LEU A 152 -9.90 -4.68 -1.82
C LEU A 152 -9.65 -6.02 -1.12
N TYR A 153 -10.65 -6.55 -0.42
CA TYR A 153 -10.58 -7.88 0.15
C TYR A 153 -10.34 -8.94 -0.94
N TYR A 154 -11.09 -8.87 -2.04
CA TYR A 154 -10.91 -9.81 -3.15
C TYR A 154 -9.52 -9.70 -3.79
N ILE A 155 -8.99 -8.48 -4.01
CA ILE A 155 -7.64 -8.28 -4.53
C ILE A 155 -6.59 -8.93 -3.61
N LEU A 156 -6.72 -8.76 -2.29
CA LEU A 156 -5.81 -9.37 -1.32
C LEU A 156 -5.85 -10.91 -1.38
N GLU A 157 -7.04 -11.49 -1.51
CA GLU A 157 -7.22 -12.92 -1.69
C GLU A 157 -6.53 -13.41 -2.97
N ARG A 158 -6.79 -12.77 -4.12
CA ARG A 158 -6.21 -13.15 -5.41
C ARG A 158 -4.70 -12.98 -5.47
N ALA A 159 -4.16 -11.95 -4.80
CA ALA A 159 -2.73 -11.74 -4.67
C ALA A 159 -2.08 -12.84 -3.82
N ARG A 160 -2.67 -13.16 -2.66
CA ARG A 160 -2.18 -14.22 -1.77
C ARG A 160 -2.14 -15.57 -2.47
N ASP A 161 -3.21 -15.94 -3.17
CA ASP A 161 -3.31 -17.22 -3.89
C ASP A 161 -2.22 -17.39 -4.96
N ARG A 162 -1.67 -16.27 -5.47
CA ARG A 162 -0.65 -16.23 -6.52
C ARG A 162 0.74 -15.87 -6.02
N GLY A 163 0.92 -15.65 -4.72
CA GLY A 163 2.20 -15.19 -4.16
C GLY A 163 2.62 -13.80 -4.62
N VAL A 164 1.66 -12.92 -4.93
CA VAL A 164 1.88 -11.53 -5.33
C VAL A 164 1.84 -10.65 -4.08
N PHE A 165 2.88 -9.82 -3.87
CA PHE A 165 2.91 -8.86 -2.77
C PHE A 165 1.91 -7.72 -3.02
N THR A 166 1.25 -7.23 -1.97
CA THR A 166 0.24 -6.16 -2.10
C THR A 166 0.56 -4.99 -1.19
N TYR A 167 0.50 -3.78 -1.74
CA TYR A 167 0.65 -2.54 -0.99
C TYR A 167 -0.55 -1.63 -1.26
N GLY A 168 -1.28 -1.26 -0.21
CA GLY A 168 -2.35 -0.27 -0.27
C GLY A 168 -1.80 1.16 -0.15
N VAL A 169 -2.29 2.09 -0.97
CA VAL A 169 -1.88 3.51 -0.95
C VAL A 169 -3.05 4.49 -1.03
#